data_AF-A0A521IEJ1-F1
#
_entry.id   AF-A0A521IEJ1-F1
#
_cell.length_a   1.000
_cell.length_b   1.000
_cell.length_c   1.000
_cell.angle_alpha   90.00
_cell.angle_beta   90.00
_cell.angle_gamma   90.00
#
_symmetry.space_group_name_H-M   'P 1'
#
loop_
_entity.id
_entity.type
_entity.pdbx_description
1 polymer ?
#
loop_
_entity_poly.entity_id
_entity_poly.type
_entity_poly.pdbx_seq_one_letter_code
_entity_poly.pdbx_strand_id
1 'polypeptide(L)'
;MGDTNSAATQGGVNIDNSHVTARDIIGRDLNIAIHLQNVNDAASAARAIAMTLSKGDLESETIRAELLGLMEELRKTHSTLVKAISPLRRIRDDAQTFGPEFSEVYNDFRDFYDAYDFWQERTHCHKISQIRARLEKHQAALTQTPQWTQLRAYLAKLTDADIDVIEYRYRPFMERFNQVMIEINEQVNKGELAQAITLKQVFLDDLMPQYDAIKNALRSMTETIGEIEQALA
;
A
#
# COMPACT_ATOMS: atom_id res chain seq x y z
N MET A 1 27.61 28.66 69.03
CA MET A 1 26.32 28.88 68.35
C MET A 1 26.66 29.33 66.95
N GLY A 2 26.71 28.39 66.02
CA GLY A 2 27.09 28.62 64.64
C GLY A 2 26.06 27.94 63.76
N ASP A 3 25.18 28.73 63.17
CA ASP A 3 24.17 28.26 62.23
C ASP A 3 24.81 28.16 60.85
N THR A 4 24.86 26.94 60.31
CA THR A 4 25.26 26.67 58.94
C THR A 4 23.99 26.44 58.11
N ASN A 5 23.68 27.42 57.27
CA ASN A 5 22.61 27.36 56.28
C ASN A 5 22.98 26.33 55.20
N SER A 6 22.21 25.24 55.14
CA SER A 6 22.31 24.24 54.08
C SER A 6 21.34 24.63 52.94
N ALA A 7 21.90 25.05 51.81
CA ALA A 7 21.16 25.36 50.60
C ALA A 7 20.86 24.06 49.83
N ALA A 8 19.58 23.69 49.78
CA ALA A 8 19.08 22.57 48.99
C ALA A 8 19.18 22.92 47.49
N THR A 9 19.97 22.13 46.76
CA THR A 9 20.15 22.23 45.32
C THR A 9 18.93 21.62 44.63
N GLN A 10 18.18 22.44 43.87
CA GLN A 10 17.14 21.96 42.96
C GLN A 10 17.81 21.16 41.82
N GLY A 11 17.69 19.84 41.89
CA GLY A 11 18.00 18.95 40.76
C GLY A 11 16.93 19.06 39.70
N GLY A 12 17.11 19.98 38.75
CA GLY A 12 16.35 19.98 37.50
C GLY A 12 16.70 18.72 36.71
N VAL A 13 15.78 17.76 36.68
CA VAL A 13 15.85 16.62 35.77
C VAL A 13 15.63 17.19 34.36
N ASN A 14 16.73 17.44 33.66
CA ASN A 14 16.69 17.75 32.23
C ASN A 14 16.41 16.43 31.50
N ILE A 15 15.12 16.10 31.35
CA ILE A 15 14.69 15.02 30.47
C ILE A 15 14.95 15.53 29.06
N ASP A 16 16.09 15.12 28.51
CA ASP A 16 16.40 15.24 27.09
C ASP A 16 15.40 14.38 26.32
N ASN A 17 14.19 14.93 26.12
CA ASN A 17 13.23 14.49 25.11
C ASN A 17 13.86 14.75 23.74
N SER A 18 14.87 13.95 23.41
CA SER A 18 15.27 13.64 22.04
C SER A 18 14.12 12.88 21.39
N HIS A 19 12.99 13.59 21.24
CA HIS A 19 11.91 13.25 20.36
C HIS A 19 12.54 13.12 18.99
N VAL A 20 12.73 11.87 18.56
CA VAL A 20 12.59 11.53 17.15
C VAL A 20 11.28 12.17 16.74
N THR A 21 11.39 13.35 16.12
CA THR A 21 10.20 14.08 15.74
C THR A 21 9.54 13.28 14.62
N ALA A 22 8.22 13.31 14.48
CA ALA A 22 7.53 12.67 13.35
C ALA A 22 8.21 13.03 12.00
N ARG A 23 8.87 14.19 11.93
CA ARG A 23 9.72 14.65 10.83
C ARG A 23 10.93 13.76 10.50
N ASP A 24 11.59 13.14 11.47
CA ASP A 24 12.77 12.29 11.22
C ASP A 24 12.38 10.93 10.61
N ILE A 25 11.11 10.53 10.77
CA ILE A 25 10.53 9.33 10.16
C ILE A 25 10.06 9.62 8.71
N ILE A 26 9.78 10.88 8.38
CA ILE A 26 9.18 11.31 7.09
C ILE A 26 10.22 11.36 5.93
N GLY A 27 11.52 11.23 6.20
CA GLY A 27 12.58 11.49 5.22
C GLY A 27 13.07 10.33 4.34
N ARG A 28 12.48 9.12 4.38
CA ARG A 28 12.93 8.01 3.50
C ARG A 28 11.88 7.73 2.43
N ASP A 29 12.18 8.22 1.23
CA ASP A 29 11.42 8.02 0.01
C ASP A 29 10.85 6.61 -0.10
N LEU A 30 9.54 6.53 0.16
CA LEU A 30 8.71 5.41 -0.21
C LEU A 30 8.62 5.43 -1.74
N ASN A 31 9.60 4.81 -2.39
CA ASN A 31 9.61 4.55 -3.84
C ASN A 31 8.51 3.54 -4.26
N ILE A 32 7.47 3.39 -3.43
CA ILE A 32 6.25 2.65 -3.70
C ILE A 32 5.55 3.27 -4.92
N ALA A 33 5.64 4.59 -5.12
CA ALA A 33 5.10 5.28 -6.28
C ALA A 33 5.63 4.71 -7.62
N ILE A 34 6.94 4.43 -7.72
CA ILE A 34 7.53 3.82 -8.93
C ILE A 34 7.01 2.40 -9.14
N HIS A 35 6.91 1.61 -8.06
CA HIS A 35 6.38 0.26 -8.16
C HIS A 35 4.91 0.26 -8.62
N LEU A 36 4.09 1.10 -8.00
CA LEU A 36 2.68 1.26 -8.35
C LEU A 36 2.51 1.75 -9.78
N GLN A 37 3.39 2.62 -10.27
CA GLN A 37 3.40 3.03 -11.67
C GLN A 37 3.67 1.84 -12.60
N ASN A 38 4.67 1.01 -12.31
CA ASN A 38 4.94 -0.20 -13.12
C ASN A 38 3.75 -1.17 -13.12
N VAL A 39 3.03 -1.28 -11.99
CA VAL A 39 1.82 -2.08 -11.89
C VAL A 39 0.69 -1.49 -12.77
N ASN A 40 0.49 -0.17 -12.74
CA ASN A 40 -0.50 0.52 -13.57
C ASN A 40 -0.22 0.37 -15.06
N ASP A 41 1.04 0.51 -15.45
CA ASP A 41 1.46 0.38 -16.83
C ASP A 41 1.29 -1.07 -17.31
N ALA A 42 1.61 -2.06 -16.47
CA ALA A 42 1.37 -3.47 -16.76
C ALA A 42 -0.12 -3.76 -16.97
N ALA A 43 -0.98 -3.27 -16.07
CA ALA A 43 -2.43 -3.44 -16.20
C ALA A 43 -2.97 -2.77 -17.47
N SER A 44 -2.50 -1.57 -17.79
CA SER A 44 -2.89 -0.84 -19.01
C SER A 44 -2.47 -1.57 -20.29
N ALA A 45 -1.24 -2.09 -20.32
CA ALA A 45 -0.75 -2.88 -21.46
C ALA A 45 -1.51 -4.21 -21.59
N ALA A 46 -1.81 -4.88 -20.47
CA ALA A 46 -2.61 -6.10 -20.46
C ALA A 46 -4.02 -5.89 -21.02
N ARG A 47 -4.69 -4.80 -20.62
CA ARG A 47 -5.97 -4.39 -21.19
C ARG A 47 -5.91 -4.20 -22.70
N ALA A 48 -4.92 -3.44 -23.17
CA ALA A 48 -4.80 -3.11 -24.58
C ALA A 48 -4.62 -4.39 -25.43
N ILE A 49 -3.86 -5.36 -24.95
CA ILE A 49 -3.72 -6.66 -25.61
C ILE A 49 -5.05 -7.44 -25.56
N ALA A 50 -5.68 -7.53 -24.39
CA ALA A 50 -6.95 -8.22 -24.25
C ALA A 50 -8.02 -7.69 -25.23
N MET A 51 -8.09 -6.37 -25.43
CA MET A 51 -9.08 -5.76 -26.32
C MET A 51 -8.80 -5.97 -27.82
N THR A 52 -7.57 -6.33 -28.22
CA THR A 52 -7.22 -6.59 -29.63
C THR A 52 -7.32 -8.06 -30.03
N LEU A 53 -7.41 -8.97 -29.06
CA LEU A 53 -7.56 -10.40 -29.32
C LEU A 53 -8.93 -10.73 -29.94
N SER A 54 -8.92 -11.65 -30.91
CA SER A 54 -10.12 -12.06 -31.64
C SER A 54 -11.05 -12.86 -30.75
N LYS A 55 -12.36 -12.54 -30.77
CA LYS A 55 -13.37 -13.31 -30.02
C LYS A 55 -13.58 -14.67 -30.67
N GLY A 56 -13.75 -15.71 -29.84
CA GLY A 56 -14.10 -17.06 -30.30
C GLY A 56 -12.93 -17.90 -30.83
N ASP A 57 -11.71 -17.36 -30.83
CA ASP A 57 -10.48 -18.12 -31.02
C ASP A 57 -9.97 -18.65 -29.67
N LEU A 58 -9.79 -19.97 -29.55
CA LEU A 58 -9.47 -20.62 -28.27
C LEU A 58 -8.14 -20.11 -27.67
N GLU A 59 -7.14 -19.83 -28.52
CA GLU A 59 -5.86 -19.29 -28.08
C GLU A 59 -6.03 -17.86 -27.54
N SER A 60 -6.76 -17.01 -28.28
CA SER A 60 -7.11 -15.65 -27.87
C SER A 60 -7.87 -15.61 -26.54
N GLU A 61 -8.83 -16.51 -26.32
CA GLU A 61 -9.57 -16.61 -25.05
C GLU A 61 -8.66 -17.05 -23.89
N THR A 62 -7.75 -17.98 -24.14
CA THR A 62 -6.76 -18.42 -23.15
C THR A 62 -5.84 -17.27 -22.74
N ILE A 63 -5.29 -16.54 -23.70
CA ILE A 63 -4.43 -15.37 -23.44
C ILE A 63 -5.21 -14.31 -22.65
N ARG A 64 -6.45 -14.03 -23.03
CA ARG A 64 -7.30 -13.05 -22.34
C ARG A 64 -7.54 -13.44 -20.88
N ALA A 65 -7.81 -14.72 -20.60
CA ALA A 65 -7.97 -15.23 -19.24
C ALA A 65 -6.70 -15.04 -18.40
N GLU A 66 -5.52 -15.26 -18.97
CA GLU A 66 -4.24 -15.01 -18.30
C GLU A 66 -4.02 -13.52 -18.00
N LEU A 67 -4.36 -12.63 -18.93
CA LEU A 67 -4.28 -11.17 -18.75
C LEU A 67 -5.26 -10.68 -17.67
N LEU A 68 -6.48 -11.22 -17.62
CA LEU A 68 -7.43 -10.99 -16.54
C LEU A 68 -6.87 -11.45 -15.18
N GLY A 69 -6.30 -12.66 -15.14
CA GLY A 69 -5.62 -13.18 -13.96
C GLY A 69 -4.50 -12.24 -13.49
N LEU A 70 -3.70 -11.71 -14.41
CA LEU A 70 -2.66 -10.72 -14.09
C LEU A 70 -3.25 -9.48 -13.45
N MET A 71 -4.24 -8.85 -14.09
CA MET A 71 -4.84 -7.61 -13.58
C MET A 71 -5.48 -7.81 -12.21
N GLU A 72 -6.11 -8.96 -11.97
CA GLU A 72 -6.70 -9.29 -10.67
C GLU A 72 -5.64 -9.43 -9.56
N GLU A 73 -4.50 -10.05 -9.85
CA GLU A 73 -3.39 -10.13 -8.90
C GLU A 73 -2.78 -8.74 -8.62
N LEU A 74 -2.61 -7.91 -9.65
CA LEU A 74 -2.15 -6.51 -9.50
C LEU A 74 -3.14 -5.63 -8.69
N ARG A 75 -4.45 -5.88 -8.86
CA ARG A 75 -5.53 -5.19 -8.15
C ARG A 75 -5.52 -5.51 -6.65
N LYS A 76 -5.27 -6.76 -6.25
CA LYS A 76 -5.22 -7.18 -4.83
C LYS A 76 -4.19 -6.41 -4.04
N THR A 77 -2.98 -6.28 -4.60
CA THR A 77 -1.88 -5.51 -4.02
C THR A 77 -2.28 -4.06 -3.70
N HIS A 78 -2.96 -3.38 -4.65
CA HIS A 78 -3.49 -2.03 -4.42
C HIS A 78 -4.63 -2.01 -3.40
N SER A 79 -5.54 -2.99 -3.48
CA SER A 79 -6.67 -3.09 -2.58
C SER A 79 -6.22 -3.23 -1.12
N THR A 80 -5.13 -3.92 -0.86
CA THR A 80 -4.65 -4.16 0.51
C THR A 80 -4.12 -2.88 1.16
N LEU A 81 -3.34 -2.06 0.43
CA LEU A 81 -2.94 -0.73 0.92
C LEU A 81 -4.14 0.18 1.16
N VAL A 82 -5.09 0.21 0.21
CA VAL A 82 -6.30 1.03 0.37
C VAL A 82 -7.11 0.57 1.58
N LYS A 83 -7.26 -0.74 1.78
CA LYS A 83 -7.99 -1.30 2.93
C LYS A 83 -7.32 -0.95 4.27
N ALA A 84 -5.99 -0.98 4.34
CA ALA A 84 -5.25 -0.62 5.54
C ALA A 84 -5.40 0.88 5.90
N ILE A 85 -5.30 1.77 4.90
CA ILE A 85 -5.24 3.23 5.13
C ILE A 85 -6.65 3.86 5.26
N SER A 86 -7.63 3.34 4.52
CA SER A 86 -8.94 3.98 4.38
C SER A 86 -9.74 4.14 5.67
N PRO A 87 -9.70 3.21 6.65
CA PRO A 87 -10.37 3.38 7.93
C PRO A 87 -9.85 4.59 8.71
N LEU A 88 -8.53 4.74 8.85
CA LEU A 88 -7.91 5.87 9.55
C LEU A 88 -8.37 7.22 8.94
N ARG A 89 -8.41 7.31 7.60
CA ARG A 89 -8.85 8.52 6.88
C ARG A 89 -10.31 8.91 7.14
N ARG A 90 -11.16 7.94 7.49
CA ARG A 90 -12.61 8.16 7.68
C ARG A 90 -12.98 8.67 9.07
N ILE A 91 -12.10 8.49 10.05
CA ILE A 91 -12.27 9.04 11.40
C ILE A 91 -12.36 10.56 11.27
N ARG A 92 -13.29 11.20 11.98
CA ARG A 92 -13.41 12.66 11.99
C ARG A 92 -12.42 13.28 12.97
N ASP A 93 -11.98 14.51 12.71
CA ASP A 93 -11.09 15.25 13.62
C ASP A 93 -11.86 15.93 14.77
N ASP A 94 -12.91 15.27 15.26
CA ASP A 94 -13.77 15.76 16.34
C ASP A 94 -13.32 15.17 17.68
N ALA A 95 -12.97 16.02 18.65
CA ALA A 95 -12.43 15.56 19.92
C ALA A 95 -13.43 14.72 20.76
N GLN A 96 -14.73 14.80 20.52
CA GLN A 96 -15.72 14.02 21.27
C GLN A 96 -15.81 12.59 20.74
N THR A 97 -15.68 12.40 19.41
CA THR A 97 -15.84 11.09 18.79
C THR A 97 -14.53 10.42 18.38
N PHE A 98 -13.42 11.17 18.30
CA PHE A 98 -12.13 10.67 17.81
C PHE A 98 -11.62 9.46 18.58
N GLY A 99 -11.58 9.53 19.92
CA GLY A 99 -11.02 8.46 20.75
C GLY A 99 -11.70 7.10 20.49
N PRO A 100 -13.02 7.00 20.68
CA PRO A 100 -13.76 5.77 20.39
C PRO A 100 -13.64 5.29 18.94
N GLU A 101 -13.78 6.19 17.94
CA GLU A 101 -13.65 5.83 16.52
C GLU A 101 -12.25 5.32 16.18
N PHE A 102 -11.22 5.95 16.75
CA PHE A 102 -9.83 5.53 16.54
C PHE A 102 -9.53 4.19 17.19
N SER A 103 -10.01 3.93 18.41
CA SER A 103 -9.80 2.64 19.07
C SER A 103 -10.39 1.46 18.28
N GLU A 104 -11.56 1.64 17.67
CA GLU A 104 -12.16 0.62 16.78
C GLU A 104 -11.25 0.35 15.57
N VAL A 105 -10.88 1.41 14.84
CA VAL A 105 -10.00 1.31 13.66
C VAL A 105 -8.62 0.75 14.02
N TYR A 106 -8.08 1.10 15.19
CA TYR A 106 -6.80 0.59 15.67
C TYR A 106 -6.87 -0.92 15.89
N ASN A 107 -7.91 -1.42 16.55
CA ASN A 107 -8.06 -2.85 16.80
C ASN A 107 -8.21 -3.64 15.48
N ASP A 108 -9.06 -3.17 14.56
CA ASP A 108 -9.20 -3.77 13.23
C ASP A 108 -7.86 -3.82 12.47
N PHE A 109 -7.11 -2.72 12.54
CA PHE A 109 -5.78 -2.65 11.94
C PHE A 109 -4.79 -3.60 12.61
N ARG A 110 -4.81 -3.72 13.94
CA ARG A 110 -3.93 -4.62 14.69
C ARG A 110 -4.22 -6.08 14.35
N ASP A 111 -5.48 -6.47 14.26
CA ASP A 111 -5.87 -7.82 13.83
C ASP A 111 -5.35 -8.10 12.41
N PHE A 112 -5.55 -7.16 11.48
CA PHE A 112 -5.02 -7.26 10.11
C PHE A 112 -3.48 -7.35 10.05
N TYR A 113 -2.78 -6.54 10.87
CA TYR A 113 -1.33 -6.49 10.92
C TYR A 113 -0.74 -7.76 11.56
N ASP A 114 -1.28 -8.18 12.69
CA ASP A 114 -0.80 -9.34 13.47
C ASP A 114 -1.13 -10.67 12.80
N ALA A 115 -2.18 -10.74 11.98
CA ALA A 115 -2.44 -11.88 11.11
C ALA A 115 -1.40 -12.07 10.00
N TYR A 116 -0.51 -11.09 9.80
CA TYR A 116 0.44 -11.03 8.68
C TYR A 116 -0.28 -11.18 7.32
N ASP A 117 -1.53 -10.72 7.20
CA ASP A 117 -2.31 -10.85 5.95
C ASP A 117 -1.65 -10.09 4.79
N PHE A 118 -0.99 -8.97 5.09
CA PHE A 118 -0.20 -8.24 4.10
C PHE A 118 1.05 -9.00 3.61
N TRP A 119 1.52 -10.02 4.34
CA TRP A 119 2.58 -10.92 3.85
C TRP A 119 2.02 -12.00 2.94
N GLN A 120 0.78 -12.45 3.14
CA GLN A 120 0.18 -13.44 2.25
C GLN A 120 0.03 -12.88 0.83
N GLU A 121 -0.01 -11.56 0.67
CA GLU A 121 0.09 -10.88 -0.62
C GLU A 121 1.39 -11.22 -1.39
N ARG A 122 2.48 -11.66 -0.72
CA ARG A 122 3.68 -12.23 -1.35
C ARG A 122 3.40 -13.45 -2.20
N THR A 123 2.38 -14.21 -1.85
CA THR A 123 1.95 -15.39 -2.61
C THR A 123 1.45 -15.00 -4.01
N HIS A 124 1.06 -13.73 -4.21
CA HIS A 124 0.50 -13.24 -5.46
C HIS A 124 1.55 -12.88 -6.52
N CYS A 125 2.77 -12.49 -6.14
CA CYS A 125 3.82 -12.22 -7.11
C CYS A 125 4.39 -13.48 -7.77
N HIS A 126 4.44 -14.60 -7.04
CA HIS A 126 4.70 -15.91 -7.65
C HIS A 126 3.69 -16.23 -8.76
N LYS A 127 2.44 -15.79 -8.62
CA LYS A 127 1.44 -15.92 -9.69
C LYS A 127 1.74 -15.01 -10.86
N ILE A 128 2.25 -13.79 -10.67
CA ILE A 128 2.70 -12.91 -11.78
C ILE A 128 3.79 -13.61 -12.60
N SER A 129 4.76 -14.25 -11.94
CA SER A 129 5.80 -15.04 -12.62
C SER A 129 5.22 -16.23 -13.40
N GLN A 130 4.27 -16.96 -12.80
CA GLN A 130 3.58 -18.05 -13.49
C GLN A 130 2.73 -17.56 -14.67
N ILE A 131 2.01 -16.45 -14.53
CA ILE A 131 1.20 -15.83 -15.59
C ILE A 131 2.11 -15.36 -16.72
N ARG A 132 3.23 -14.70 -16.39
CA ARG A 132 4.24 -14.33 -17.38
C ARG A 132 4.74 -15.55 -18.15
N ALA A 133 5.10 -16.62 -17.46
CA ALA A 133 5.57 -17.85 -18.11
C ALA A 133 4.49 -18.50 -18.99
N ARG A 134 3.21 -18.40 -18.63
CA ARG A 134 2.09 -18.86 -19.47
C ARG A 134 1.89 -17.96 -20.69
N LEU A 135 1.92 -16.64 -20.53
CA LEU A 135 1.86 -15.68 -21.64
C LEU A 135 3.04 -15.84 -22.61
N GLU A 136 4.25 -16.12 -22.11
CA GLU A 136 5.43 -16.35 -22.96
C GLU A 136 5.27 -17.58 -23.88
N LYS A 137 4.46 -18.58 -23.51
CA LYS A 137 4.12 -19.70 -24.41
C LYS A 137 3.32 -19.26 -25.64
N HIS A 138 2.62 -18.12 -25.53
CA HIS A 138 1.82 -17.51 -26.60
C HIS A 138 2.56 -16.37 -27.29
N GLN A 139 3.89 -16.27 -27.14
CA GLN A 139 4.66 -15.16 -27.67
C GLN A 139 4.43 -14.94 -29.17
N ALA A 140 4.28 -16.00 -29.97
CA ALA A 140 4.07 -15.88 -31.42
C ALA A 140 2.78 -15.13 -31.79
N ALA A 141 1.69 -15.33 -31.03
CA ALA A 141 0.45 -14.59 -31.19
C ALA A 141 0.58 -13.16 -30.63
N LEU A 142 1.27 -13.00 -29.51
CA LEU A 142 1.41 -11.74 -28.79
C LEU A 142 2.38 -10.75 -29.45
N THR A 143 3.42 -11.21 -30.15
CA THR A 143 4.40 -10.32 -30.81
C THR A 143 3.80 -9.47 -31.93
N GLN A 144 2.61 -9.83 -32.41
CA GLN A 144 1.85 -9.01 -33.35
C GLN A 144 1.22 -7.76 -32.67
N THR A 145 1.19 -7.72 -31.34
CA THR A 145 0.68 -6.59 -30.56
C THR A 145 1.83 -5.69 -30.10
N PRO A 146 1.87 -4.40 -30.49
CA PRO A 146 2.91 -3.46 -30.05
C PRO A 146 3.05 -3.36 -28.53
N GLN A 147 1.94 -3.59 -27.81
CA GLN A 147 1.85 -3.52 -26.35
C GLN A 147 2.52 -4.72 -25.66
N TRP A 148 2.74 -5.84 -26.35
CA TRP A 148 3.39 -7.01 -25.75
C TRP A 148 4.81 -6.72 -25.29
N THR A 149 5.60 -5.98 -26.07
CA THR A 149 6.98 -5.62 -25.67
C THR A 149 6.98 -4.79 -24.38
N GLN A 150 6.03 -3.86 -24.25
CA GLN A 150 5.87 -3.05 -23.04
C GLN A 150 5.43 -3.91 -21.87
N LEU A 151 4.35 -4.71 -22.03
CA LEU A 151 3.86 -5.60 -20.99
C LEU A 151 4.96 -6.55 -20.51
N ARG A 152 5.70 -7.17 -21.42
CA ARG A 152 6.81 -8.07 -21.09
C ARG A 152 7.90 -7.37 -20.27
N ALA A 153 8.25 -6.14 -20.63
CA ALA A 153 9.22 -5.35 -19.86
C ALA A 153 8.72 -5.01 -18.45
N TYR A 154 7.43 -4.67 -18.30
CA TYR A 154 6.83 -4.44 -16.99
C TYR A 154 6.73 -5.73 -16.16
N LEU A 155 6.33 -6.84 -16.78
CA LEU A 155 6.29 -8.15 -16.12
C LEU A 155 7.68 -8.57 -15.64
N ALA A 156 8.73 -8.33 -16.42
CA ALA A 156 10.10 -8.58 -15.98
C ALA A 156 10.48 -7.73 -14.76
N LYS A 157 10.21 -6.42 -14.79
CA LYS A 157 10.42 -5.54 -13.63
C LYS A 157 9.64 -6.01 -12.40
N LEU A 158 8.39 -6.43 -12.56
CA LEU A 158 7.53 -6.89 -11.47
C LEU A 158 7.99 -8.23 -10.90
N THR A 159 8.46 -9.16 -11.73
CA THR A 159 9.00 -10.45 -11.26
C THR A 159 10.35 -10.29 -10.59
N ASP A 160 11.22 -9.42 -11.13
CA ASP A 160 12.57 -9.23 -10.60
C ASP A 160 12.53 -8.40 -9.31
N ALA A 161 11.59 -7.46 -9.22
CA ALA A 161 11.37 -6.65 -8.01
C ALA A 161 10.50 -7.37 -6.97
N ASP A 162 10.10 -8.63 -7.15
CA ASP A 162 9.15 -9.32 -6.25
C ASP A 162 9.66 -9.38 -4.79
N ILE A 163 10.87 -9.94 -4.61
CA ILE A 163 11.53 -9.96 -3.31
C ILE A 163 11.71 -8.53 -2.81
N ASP A 164 12.07 -7.62 -3.71
CA ASP A 164 12.46 -6.27 -3.35
C ASP A 164 11.28 -5.37 -2.95
N VAL A 165 10.11 -5.56 -3.54
CA VAL A 165 8.96 -4.68 -3.33
C VAL A 165 8.31 -5.00 -2.01
N ILE A 166 8.13 -6.27 -1.68
CA ILE A 166 7.49 -6.63 -0.43
C ILE A 166 8.43 -6.35 0.73
N GLU A 167 9.69 -6.77 0.62
CA GLU A 167 10.69 -6.58 1.67
C GLU A 167 11.14 -5.13 1.81
N TYR A 168 11.35 -4.40 0.71
CA TYR A 168 11.91 -3.03 0.78
C TYR A 168 10.88 -1.91 0.58
N ARG A 169 9.62 -2.21 0.21
CA ARG A 169 8.57 -1.18 0.04
C ARG A 169 7.37 -1.43 0.94
N TYR A 170 6.69 -2.59 0.83
CA TYR A 170 5.46 -2.84 1.58
C TYR A 170 5.71 -3.08 3.06
N ARG A 171 6.69 -3.91 3.43
CA ARG A 171 6.98 -4.14 4.85
C ARG A 171 7.39 -2.85 5.55
N PRO A 172 8.35 -2.04 5.04
CA PRO A 172 8.72 -0.79 5.70
C PRO A 172 7.54 0.19 5.80
N PHE A 173 6.67 0.20 4.78
CA PHE A 173 5.43 0.96 4.84
C PHE A 173 4.52 0.49 5.98
N MET A 174 4.22 -0.81 6.04
CA MET A 174 3.32 -1.38 7.04
C MET A 174 3.88 -1.26 8.46
N GLU A 175 5.20 -1.41 8.63
CA GLU A 175 5.89 -1.18 9.91
C GLU A 175 5.79 0.28 10.34
N ARG A 176 6.06 1.22 9.43
CA ARG A 176 5.88 2.65 9.70
C ARG A 176 4.43 2.98 10.04
N PHE A 177 3.48 2.44 9.29
CA PHE A 177 2.06 2.66 9.53
C PHE A 177 1.65 2.10 10.90
N ASN A 178 2.11 0.90 11.25
CA ASN A 178 1.89 0.31 12.57
C ASN A 178 2.46 1.18 13.70
N GLN A 179 3.68 1.70 13.53
CA GLN A 179 4.30 2.56 14.53
C GLN A 179 3.47 3.83 14.77
N VAL A 180 3.00 4.49 13.71
CA VAL A 180 2.11 5.65 13.81
C VAL A 180 0.79 5.30 14.48
N MET A 181 0.19 4.16 14.14
CA MET A 181 -1.06 3.70 14.75
C MET A 181 -0.89 3.46 16.26
N ILE A 182 0.25 2.89 16.68
CA ILE A 182 0.59 2.72 18.11
C ILE A 182 0.74 4.08 18.79
N GLU A 183 1.47 5.02 18.20
CA GLU A 183 1.68 6.36 18.76
C GLU A 183 0.36 7.12 18.94
N ILE A 184 -0.52 7.10 17.94
CA ILE A 184 -1.85 7.72 18.05
C ILE A 184 -2.66 7.04 19.16
N ASN A 185 -2.62 5.71 19.25
CA ASN A 185 -3.32 4.96 20.31
C ASN A 185 -2.81 5.33 21.71
N GLU A 186 -1.51 5.49 21.88
CA GLU A 186 -0.92 5.95 23.14
C GLU A 186 -1.45 7.33 23.54
N GLN A 187 -1.57 8.27 22.60
CA GLN A 187 -2.14 9.60 22.87
C GLN A 187 -3.63 9.51 23.22
N VAL A 188 -4.40 8.68 22.52
CA VAL A 188 -5.82 8.43 22.84
C VAL A 188 -5.97 7.89 24.27
N ASN A 189 -5.14 6.92 24.67
CA ASN A 189 -5.19 6.32 26.00
C ASN A 189 -4.79 7.29 27.14
N LYS A 190 -3.97 8.31 26.83
CA LYS A 190 -3.62 9.39 27.78
C LYS A 190 -4.69 10.49 27.86
N GLY A 191 -5.70 10.48 26.98
CA GLY A 191 -6.65 11.57 26.83
C GLY A 191 -6.09 12.78 26.06
N GLU A 192 -4.92 12.64 25.44
CA GLU A 192 -4.22 13.68 24.67
C GLU A 192 -4.77 13.74 23.22
N LEU A 193 -6.08 13.99 23.09
CA LEU A 193 -6.78 13.87 21.80
C LEU A 193 -6.31 14.88 20.74
N ALA A 194 -5.91 16.09 21.16
CA ALA A 194 -5.37 17.09 20.24
C ALA A 194 -4.05 16.63 19.61
N GLN A 195 -3.18 15.99 20.41
CA GLN A 195 -1.93 15.39 19.93
C GLN A 195 -2.21 14.20 19.01
N ALA A 196 -3.15 13.34 19.38
CA ALA A 196 -3.57 12.19 18.57
C ALA A 196 -4.08 12.61 17.18
N ILE A 197 -4.96 13.62 17.12
CA ILE A 197 -5.47 14.19 15.87
C ILE A 197 -4.34 14.80 15.04
N THR A 198 -3.43 15.54 15.68
CA THR A 198 -2.27 16.14 14.99
C THR A 198 -1.38 15.09 14.35
N LEU A 199 -1.07 14.00 15.07
CA LEU A 199 -0.26 12.89 14.54
C LEU A 199 -0.95 12.22 13.33
N LYS A 200 -2.25 11.97 13.43
CA LYS A 200 -3.05 11.46 12.30
C LYS A 200 -2.96 12.38 11.09
N GLN A 201 -3.20 13.69 11.28
CA GLN A 201 -3.19 14.66 10.18
C GLN A 201 -1.82 14.74 9.50
N VAL A 202 -0.74 14.87 10.28
CA VAL A 202 0.63 14.88 9.75
C VAL A 202 0.94 13.61 8.96
N PHE A 203 0.53 12.45 9.47
CA PHE A 203 0.74 11.19 8.78
C PHE A 203 -0.08 11.10 7.48
N LEU A 204 -1.36 11.50 7.52
CA LEU A 204 -2.22 11.47 6.34
C LEU A 204 -1.72 12.47 5.28
N ASP A 205 -1.30 13.67 5.66
CA ASP A 205 -0.79 14.67 4.71
C ASP A 205 0.45 14.17 3.94
N ASP A 206 1.34 13.44 4.62
CA ASP A 206 2.50 12.78 3.98
C ASP A 206 2.07 11.65 3.03
N LEU A 207 1.03 10.89 3.41
CA LEU A 207 0.58 9.71 2.70
C LEU A 207 -0.38 9.99 1.54
N MET A 208 -1.17 11.06 1.62
CA MET A 208 -2.31 11.33 0.74
C MET A 208 -1.96 11.34 -0.76
N PRO A 209 -0.87 11.97 -1.23
CA PRO A 209 -0.50 11.94 -2.65
C PRO A 209 -0.30 10.51 -3.18
N GLN A 210 0.32 9.65 -2.37
CA GLN A 210 0.56 8.26 -2.73
C GLN A 210 -0.75 7.45 -2.66
N TYR A 211 -1.54 7.66 -1.61
CA TYR A 211 -2.84 7.01 -1.45
C TYR A 211 -3.79 7.34 -2.61
N ASP A 212 -3.88 8.59 -3.05
CA ASP A 212 -4.73 8.98 -4.17
C ASP A 212 -4.26 8.33 -5.49
N ALA A 213 -2.95 8.23 -5.71
CA ALA A 213 -2.40 7.49 -6.84
C ALA A 213 -2.80 6.00 -6.79
N ILE A 214 -2.64 5.34 -5.64
CA ILE A 214 -3.04 3.94 -5.42
C ILE A 214 -4.55 3.75 -5.65
N LYS A 215 -5.37 4.65 -5.14
CA LYS A 215 -6.82 4.57 -5.25
C LYS A 215 -7.30 4.75 -6.70
N ASN A 216 -6.71 5.71 -7.42
CA ASN A 216 -7.02 5.93 -8.84
C ASN A 216 -6.62 4.72 -9.69
N ALA A 217 -5.45 4.15 -9.41
CA ALA A 217 -4.98 2.89 -10.00
C ALA A 217 -5.96 1.73 -9.77
N LEU A 218 -6.35 1.51 -8.50
CA LEU A 218 -7.30 0.47 -8.11
C LEU A 218 -8.63 0.60 -8.84
N ARG A 219 -9.16 1.83 -8.93
CA ARG A 219 -10.40 2.11 -9.67
C ARG A 219 -10.26 1.77 -11.16
N SER A 220 -9.19 2.25 -11.80
CA SER A 220 -8.92 2.00 -13.22
C SER A 220 -8.82 0.50 -13.54
N MET A 221 -8.13 -0.28 -12.70
CA MET A 221 -8.05 -1.74 -12.85
C MET A 221 -9.41 -2.42 -12.67
N THR A 222 -10.19 -2.00 -11.68
CA THR A 222 -11.51 -2.56 -11.41
C THR A 222 -12.47 -2.32 -12.58
N GLU A 223 -12.50 -1.10 -13.11
CA GLU A 223 -13.29 -0.73 -14.31
C GLU A 223 -12.84 -1.57 -15.52
N THR A 224 -11.53 -1.66 -15.73
CA THR A 224 -10.93 -2.43 -16.82
C THR A 224 -11.29 -3.92 -16.79
N ILE A 225 -11.22 -4.56 -15.62
CA ILE A 225 -11.60 -5.97 -15.46
C ILE A 225 -13.07 -6.14 -15.83
N GLY A 226 -13.95 -5.28 -15.31
CA GLY A 226 -15.38 -5.33 -15.62
C GLY A 226 -15.70 -5.14 -17.10
N GLU A 227 -15.00 -4.24 -17.81
CA GLU A 227 -15.16 -4.07 -19.25
C GLU A 227 -14.77 -5.33 -20.04
N ILE A 228 -13.66 -5.98 -19.67
CA ILE A 228 -13.19 -7.18 -20.35
C ILE A 228 -14.13 -8.36 -20.08
N GLU A 229 -14.60 -8.52 -18.84
CA GLU A 229 -15.59 -9.54 -18.48
C GLU A 229 -16.91 -9.33 -19.25
N GLN A 230 -17.38 -8.09 -19.40
CA GLN A 230 -18.55 -7.79 -20.23
C GLN A 230 -18.32 -8.08 -21.71
N ALA A 231 -17.10 -7.86 -22.22
CA ALA A 231 -16.76 -8.21 -23.59
C ALA A 231 -16.74 -9.74 -23.82
N LEU A 232 -16.67 -10.54 -22.77
CA LEU A 232 -16.66 -12.01 -22.81
C LEU A 232 -18.05 -12.65 -22.67
N ALA A 233 -18.99 -11.95 -22.06
CA ALA A 233 -20.39 -12.37 -21.91
C ALA A 233 -21.16 -12.26 -23.23
#